data_AF-A0A137NPM3-F1
#
_entry.id   AF-A0A137NPM3-F1
#
_cell.length_a   1.000
_cell.length_b   1.000
_cell.length_c   1.000
_cell.angle_alpha   90.00
_cell.angle_beta   90.00
_cell.angle_gamma   90.00
#
_symmetry.space_group_name_H-M   'P 1'
#
loop_
_entity.id
_entity.type
_entity.pdbx_description
1 polymer ?
#
loop_
_entity_poly.entity_id
_entity_poly.type
_entity_poly.pdbx_seq_one_letter_code
_entity_poly.pdbx_strand_id
1 'polypeptide(L)'
;MTLIRQISRPLNQLKTQQFKVAKRFGSTETSANDIKFAPEGFGAGIWKKFLIVAGIAFAWPTIDKFIFNQENHPFTKWIDHHTQKEEETKKIEFAALRAAKERADLRLLDTEHQSIGFKKIRAPELLTRASPHCVEVGTQTDFSKLERYL
;
A
#
# COMPACT_ATOMS: atom_id res chain seq x y z
N MET A 1 45.09 -17.16 39.52
CA MET A 1 44.34 -16.51 38.41
C MET A 1 43.21 -17.46 38.03
N THR A 2 42.07 -17.32 38.71
CA THR A 2 40.79 -16.75 38.25
C THR A 2 39.74 -17.85 38.07
N LEU A 3 38.94 -17.98 39.13
CA LEU A 3 37.78 -18.85 39.29
C LEU A 3 36.71 -18.52 38.26
N ILE A 4 36.26 -19.52 37.49
CA ILE A 4 35.11 -19.38 36.59
C ILE A 4 33.85 -19.73 37.40
N ARG A 5 33.11 -18.69 37.77
CA ARG A 5 31.79 -18.78 38.42
C ARG A 5 30.81 -19.53 37.52
N GLN A 6 30.24 -20.62 38.05
CA GLN A 6 29.05 -21.25 37.49
C GLN A 6 27.86 -20.29 37.61
N ILE A 7 27.24 -19.96 36.48
CA ILE A 7 25.92 -19.31 36.44
C ILE A 7 24.94 -20.37 35.93
N SER A 8 24.29 -21.04 36.88
CA SER A 8 23.10 -21.85 36.65
C SER A 8 21.93 -20.92 36.30
N ARG A 9 21.36 -21.07 35.10
CA ARG A 9 20.07 -20.46 34.74
C ARG A 9 19.02 -21.57 34.60
N PRO A 10 17.84 -21.47 35.24
CA PRO A 10 16.84 -22.53 35.24
C PRO A 10 16.13 -22.69 33.89
N LEU A 11 16.03 -23.96 33.47
CA LEU A 11 15.52 -24.52 32.21
C LEU A 11 13.98 -24.52 32.08
N ASN A 12 13.26 -23.54 32.64
CA ASN A 12 11.80 -23.66 32.84
C ASN A 12 10.94 -22.58 32.15
N GLN A 13 11.27 -22.13 30.94
CA GLN A 13 10.36 -21.27 30.16
C GLN A 13 10.32 -21.56 28.65
N LEU A 14 10.28 -22.84 28.27
CA LEU A 14 10.02 -23.27 26.88
C LEU A 14 8.78 -24.17 26.77
N LYS A 15 7.66 -23.74 27.37
CA LYS A 15 6.33 -24.30 27.11
C LYS A 15 5.41 -23.21 26.61
N THR A 16 5.28 -23.12 25.28
CA THR A 16 4.13 -22.65 24.47
C THR A 16 4.57 -21.86 23.23
N GLN A 17 5.30 -22.53 22.34
CA GLN A 17 5.23 -22.19 20.91
C GLN A 17 4.99 -23.47 20.13
N GLN A 18 3.73 -23.90 20.11
CA GLN A 18 3.27 -24.90 19.15
C GLN A 18 3.19 -24.22 17.79
N PHE A 19 4.30 -24.27 17.07
CA PHE A 19 4.36 -24.03 15.63
C PHE A 19 3.37 -24.97 14.93
N LYS A 20 2.26 -24.42 14.43
CA LYS A 20 1.43 -25.11 13.43
C LYS A 20 2.18 -25.09 12.10
N VAL A 21 3.13 -26.01 11.97
CA VAL A 21 3.76 -26.37 10.70
C VAL A 21 3.34 -27.79 10.37
N ALA A 22 2.37 -27.92 9.47
CA ALA A 22 2.03 -29.12 8.70
C ALA A 22 0.85 -28.75 7.79
N LYS A 23 0.78 -29.00 6.48
CA LYS A 23 1.65 -29.63 5.48
C LYS A 23 1.12 -29.09 4.13
N ARG A 24 1.99 -28.65 3.22
CA ARG A 24 1.66 -28.54 1.79
C ARG A 24 2.22 -29.79 1.10
N PHE A 25 1.47 -30.28 0.10
CA PHE A 25 1.73 -31.37 -0.84
C PHE A 25 1.30 -32.79 -0.41
N GLY A 26 0.35 -33.31 -1.19
CA GLY A 26 -0.23 -34.64 -1.14
C GLY A 26 -1.45 -34.68 -2.06
N SER A 27 -1.23 -34.59 -3.37
CA SER A 27 -2.23 -34.98 -4.37
C SER A 27 -2.36 -36.51 -4.34
N THR A 28 -3.46 -37.00 -3.78
CA THR A 28 -3.89 -38.39 -3.90
C THR A 28 -5.25 -38.42 -4.58
N GLU A 29 -5.29 -39.16 -5.69
CA GLU A 29 -6.41 -39.31 -6.59
C GLU A 29 -7.63 -39.95 -5.90
N THR A 30 -8.78 -39.46 -6.35
CA THR A 30 -10.15 -39.97 -6.24
C THR A 30 -10.28 -41.43 -5.80
N SER A 31 -10.61 -41.63 -4.52
CA SER A 31 -11.48 -42.74 -4.13
C SER A 31 -12.88 -42.17 -3.92
N ALA A 32 -13.84 -42.68 -4.70
CA ALA A 32 -15.26 -42.40 -4.59
C ALA A 32 -15.83 -42.91 -3.25
N ASN A 33 -15.45 -42.23 -2.17
CA ASN A 33 -16.06 -42.39 -0.85
C ASN A 33 -16.96 -41.18 -0.63
N ASP A 34 -18.24 -41.41 -0.36
CA ASP A 34 -19.28 -40.42 -0.07
C ASP A 34 -18.78 -39.29 0.86
N ILE A 35 -18.33 -38.19 0.26
CA ILE A 35 -18.11 -36.94 1.00
C ILE A 35 -19.50 -36.32 1.17
N LYS A 36 -20.18 -36.68 2.28
CA LYS A 36 -21.38 -35.98 2.72
C LYS A 36 -20.98 -34.59 3.16
N PHE A 37 -21.01 -33.64 2.22
CA PHE A 37 -20.97 -32.22 2.55
C PHE A 37 -22.17 -31.92 3.44
N ALA A 38 -21.94 -31.27 4.59
CA ALA A 38 -23.04 -30.77 5.40
C ALA A 38 -23.88 -29.83 4.52
N PRO A 39 -25.22 -29.92 4.56
CA PRO A 39 -26.05 -29.08 3.69
C PRO A 39 -25.78 -27.60 4.00
N GLU A 40 -25.04 -26.92 3.11
CA GLU A 40 -24.75 -25.50 3.19
C GLU A 40 -25.98 -24.68 2.78
N GLY A 41 -27.02 -24.70 3.63
CA GLY A 41 -28.22 -23.89 3.47
C GLY A 41 -28.12 -22.55 4.20
N PHE A 42 -29.07 -21.64 3.94
CA PHE A 42 -29.25 -20.40 4.70
C PHE A 42 -29.52 -20.60 6.21
N GLY A 43 -29.72 -21.84 6.65
CA GLY A 43 -29.81 -22.24 8.06
C GLY A 43 -28.47 -22.62 8.71
N ALA A 44 -27.37 -22.65 7.94
CA ALA A 44 -26.05 -22.97 8.47
C ALA A 44 -25.62 -21.95 9.54
N GLY A 45 -24.76 -22.38 10.47
CA GLY A 45 -24.33 -21.53 11.59
C GLY A 45 -23.71 -20.20 11.16
N ILE A 46 -23.10 -20.13 9.97
CA ILE A 46 -22.53 -18.90 9.43
C ILE A 46 -23.62 -17.87 9.10
N TRP A 47 -24.74 -18.28 8.51
CA TRP A 47 -25.86 -17.41 8.15
C TRP A 47 -26.61 -16.93 9.38
N LYS A 48 -26.77 -17.77 10.40
CA LYS A 48 -27.35 -17.36 11.68
C LYS A 48 -26.52 -16.27 12.36
N LYS A 49 -25.20 -16.45 12.42
CA LYS A 49 -24.29 -15.45 12.97
C LYS A 49 -24.33 -14.16 12.16
N PHE A 50 -24.32 -14.26 10.83
CA PHE A 50 -24.43 -13.12 9.94
C PHE A 50 -25.72 -12.34 10.15
N LEU A 51 -26.88 -13.02 10.23
CA LEU A 51 -28.17 -12.39 10.48
C LEU A 51 -28.24 -11.72 11.86
N ILE A 52 -27.65 -12.31 12.89
CA ILE A 52 -27.57 -11.69 14.22
C ILE A 52 -26.74 -10.40 14.15
N VAL A 53 -25.56 -10.46 13.52
CA VAL A 53 -24.69 -9.26 13.38
C VAL A 53 -25.37 -8.19 12.54
N ALA A 54 -26.00 -8.56 11.42
CA ALA A 54 -26.74 -7.64 10.57
C ALA A 54 -27.95 -7.03 11.29
N GLY A 55 -28.68 -7.82 12.08
CA GLY A 55 -29.78 -7.35 12.90
C GLY A 55 -29.33 -6.36 13.97
N ILE A 56 -28.22 -6.63 14.65
CA ILE A 56 -27.61 -5.70 15.61
C ILE A 56 -27.20 -4.41 14.92
N ALA A 57 -26.53 -4.48 13.76
CA ALA A 57 -26.11 -3.30 13.02
C ALA A 57 -27.31 -2.45 12.54
N PHE A 58 -28.39 -3.10 12.12
CA PHE A 58 -29.61 -2.42 11.69
C PHE A 58 -30.38 -1.78 12.84
N ALA A 59 -30.44 -2.44 14.00
CA ALA A 59 -31.08 -1.92 15.20
C ALA A 59 -30.20 -0.91 15.97
N TRP A 60 -28.89 -0.88 15.70
CA TRP A 60 -27.95 0.01 16.39
C TRP A 60 -28.40 1.48 16.39
N PRO A 61 -28.74 2.13 15.26
CA PRO A 61 -29.09 3.56 15.25
C PRO A 61 -30.36 3.91 16.03
N THR A 62 -31.29 2.98 16.27
CA THR A 62 -32.48 3.26 17.09
C THR A 62 -32.17 3.09 18.58
N ILE A 63 -31.37 2.09 18.92
CA ILE A 63 -30.85 1.87 20.29
C ILE A 63 -29.94 3.04 20.69
N ASP A 64 -29.07 3.49 19.78
CA ASP A 64 -28.13 4.58 19.98
C ASP A 64 -28.84 5.89 20.34
N LYS A 65 -29.88 6.24 19.58
CA LYS A 65 -30.73 7.42 19.85
C LYS A 65 -31.49 7.32 21.17
N PHE A 66 -31.89 6.11 21.56
CA PHE A 66 -32.62 5.88 22.80
C PHE A 66 -31.73 6.01 24.04
N ILE A 67 -30.48 5.52 23.96
CA ILE A 67 -29.55 5.51 25.09
C ILE A 67 -28.79 6.84 25.21
N PHE A 68 -28.41 7.46 24.09
CA PHE A 68 -27.47 8.58 24.06
C PHE A 68 -28.09 9.86 23.49
N ASN A 69 -29.26 10.24 24.01
CA ASN A 69 -29.98 11.47 23.67
C ASN A 69 -29.26 12.79 24.08
N GLN A 70 -27.93 12.78 24.20
CA GLN A 70 -27.08 13.93 24.47
C GLN A 70 -26.18 14.21 23.26
N GLU A 71 -25.92 15.49 23.00
CA GLU A 71 -25.17 16.00 21.83
C GLU A 71 -23.76 15.42 21.61
N ASN A 72 -23.22 14.66 22.58
CA ASN A 72 -21.89 14.05 22.48
C ASN A 72 -21.92 12.58 22.88
N HIS A 73 -21.97 11.70 21.88
CA HIS A 73 -21.94 10.25 22.07
C HIS A 73 -20.62 9.81 22.75
N PRO A 74 -20.65 8.94 23.78
CA PRO A 74 -19.45 8.55 24.52
C PRO A 74 -18.42 7.82 23.66
N PHE A 75 -18.86 7.11 22.61
CA PHE A 75 -17.96 6.51 21.62
C PHE A 75 -17.22 7.59 20.81
N THR A 76 -17.87 8.70 20.46
CA THR A 76 -17.21 9.82 19.79
C THR A 76 -16.14 10.43 20.70
N LYS A 77 -16.44 10.65 21.99
CA LYS A 77 -15.43 11.09 22.97
C LYS A 77 -14.27 10.10 23.12
N TRP A 78 -14.57 8.80 23.07
CA TRP A 78 -13.56 7.76 23.14
C TRP A 78 -12.66 7.77 21.91
N ILE A 79 -13.23 7.93 20.71
CA ILE A 79 -12.49 8.10 19.46
C ILE A 79 -11.65 9.38 19.54
N ASP A 80 -12.23 10.51 19.93
CA ASP A 80 -11.52 11.79 20.05
C ASP A 80 -10.34 11.69 21.03
N HIS A 81 -10.50 10.94 22.13
CA HIS A 81 -9.41 10.72 23.08
C HIS A 81 -8.26 9.86 22.52
N HIS A 82 -8.56 8.91 21.63
CA HIS A 82 -7.55 8.02 21.03
C HIS A 82 -7.03 8.51 19.68
N THR A 83 -7.64 9.56 19.12
CA THR A 83 -7.21 10.20 17.89
C THR A 83 -6.20 11.29 18.23
N GLN A 84 -5.13 11.43 17.44
CA GLN A 84 -4.17 12.52 17.64
C GLN A 84 -4.87 13.87 17.50
N LYS A 85 -4.52 14.82 18.37
CA LYS A 85 -5.10 16.16 18.35
C LYS A 85 -4.80 16.82 17.01
N GLU A 86 -5.82 17.43 16.42
CA GLU A 86 -5.74 18.09 15.11
C GLU A 86 -4.64 19.16 15.04
N GLU A 87 -4.32 19.82 16.16
CA GLU A 87 -3.23 20.79 16.22
C GLU A 87 -1.84 20.17 16.05
N GLU A 88 -1.63 18.95 16.54
CA GLU A 88 -0.35 18.25 16.44
C GLU A 88 -0.16 17.70 15.03
N THR A 89 -1.22 17.16 14.43
CA THR A 89 -1.18 16.69 13.03
C THR A 89 -0.96 17.84 12.06
N LYS A 90 -1.64 18.97 12.25
CA LYS A 90 -1.42 20.19 11.44
C LYS A 90 0.03 20.65 11.50
N LYS A 91 0.67 20.65 12.68
CA LYS A 91 2.10 21.04 12.81
C LYS A 91 3.01 20.11 12.02
N ILE A 92 2.76 18.80 12.06
CA ILE A 92 3.52 17.80 11.30
C ILE A 92 3.31 18.01 9.79
N GLU A 93 2.07 18.22 9.36
CA GLU A 93 1.73 18.49 7.97
C GLU A 93 2.38 19.78 7.46
N PHE A 94 2.34 20.86 8.23
CA PHE A 94 3.03 22.11 7.88
C PHE A 94 4.55 21.93 7.78
N ALA A 95 5.16 21.15 8.68
CA ALA A 95 6.58 20.82 8.59
C ALA A 95 6.90 20.00 7.32
N ALA A 96 6.06 19.01 6.99
CA ALA A 96 6.20 18.20 5.79
C ALA A 96 6.03 19.04 4.50
N LEU A 97 5.05 19.94 4.49
CA LEU A 97 4.81 20.87 3.38
C LEU A 97 6.00 21.81 3.17
N ARG A 98 6.59 22.33 4.25
CA ARG A 98 7.81 23.16 4.17
C ARG A 98 8.98 22.39 3.58
N ALA A 99 9.24 21.18 4.08
CA ALA A 99 10.31 20.33 3.55
C ALA A 99 10.08 19.92 2.09
N ALA A 100 8.82 19.67 1.70
CA ALA A 100 8.45 19.37 0.31
C ALA A 100 8.69 20.57 -0.61
N LYS A 101 8.36 21.78 -0.14
CA LYS A 101 8.64 23.02 -0.86
C LYS A 101 10.14 23.22 -1.06
N GLU A 102 10.94 23.11 0.00
CA GLU A 102 12.40 23.25 -0.09
C GLU A 102 13.00 22.26 -1.09
N ARG A 103 12.52 21.01 -1.13
CA ARG A 103 12.94 20.03 -2.13
C ARG A 103 12.52 20.39 -3.56
N ALA A 104 11.32 20.97 -3.72
CA ALA A 104 10.84 21.40 -5.02
C ALA A 104 11.68 22.59 -5.56
N ASP A 105 11.99 23.55 -4.69
CA ASP A 105 12.82 24.70 -5.03
C ASP A 105 14.23 24.26 -5.43
N LEU A 106 14.84 23.33 -4.68
CA LEU A 106 16.14 22.73 -5.05
C LEU A 106 16.09 21.99 -6.39
N ARG A 107 15.02 21.23 -6.63
CA ARG A 107 14.84 20.52 -7.91
C ARG A 107 14.69 21.47 -9.09
N LEU A 108 14.03 22.61 -8.91
CA LEU A 108 13.94 23.64 -9.94
C LEU A 108 15.31 24.19 -10.27
N LEU A 109 16.11 24.53 -9.26
CA LEU A 109 17.50 24.97 -9.45
C LEU A 109 18.32 23.91 -10.20
N ASP A 110 18.24 22.64 -9.81
CA ASP A 110 18.96 21.56 -10.50
C ASP A 110 18.51 21.43 -11.96
N THR A 111 17.22 21.59 -12.23
CA THR A 111 16.67 21.50 -13.60
C THR A 111 17.12 22.68 -14.47
N GLU A 112 17.20 23.88 -13.91
CA GLU A 112 17.71 25.07 -14.61
C GLU A 112 19.20 24.94 -14.92
N HIS A 113 19.98 24.35 -14.01
CA HIS A 113 21.42 24.15 -14.20
C HIS A 113 21.74 22.96 -15.09
N GLN A 114 20.87 21.94 -15.13
CA GLN A 114 21.04 20.78 -15.98
C GLN A 114 20.69 21.15 -17.42
N SER A 115 21.68 21.62 -18.17
CA SER A 115 21.57 21.72 -19.64
C SER A 115 21.09 20.36 -20.17
N ILE A 116 20.07 20.36 -21.04
CA ILE A 116 19.58 19.14 -21.70
C ILE A 116 20.78 18.52 -22.42
N GLY A 117 21.34 17.47 -21.82
CA GLY A 117 22.48 16.77 -22.39
C GLY A 117 22.01 16.11 -23.67
N PHE A 118 22.35 16.69 -24.82
CA PHE A 118 22.10 16.06 -26.11
C PHE A 118 22.80 14.71 -26.10
N LYS A 119 22.03 13.63 -25.95
CA LYS A 119 22.56 12.27 -26.00
C LYS A 119 23.02 12.04 -27.43
N LYS A 120 24.34 12.14 -27.64
CA LYS A 120 24.95 11.76 -28.92
C LYS A 120 24.55 10.32 -29.22
N ILE A 121 23.79 10.14 -30.29
CA ILE A 121 23.38 8.82 -30.76
C ILE A 121 24.68 8.12 -31.18
N ARG A 122 24.98 6.95 -30.60
CA ARG A 122 26.22 6.20 -30.88
C ARG A 122 26.32 5.77 -32.34
N ALA A 123 25.17 5.51 -32.95
CA ALA A 123 25.02 5.01 -34.31
C ALA A 123 23.83 5.71 -34.99
N PRO A 124 23.97 6.98 -35.42
CA PRO A 124 22.89 7.69 -36.11
C PRO A 124 22.47 6.98 -37.41
N GLU A 125 23.36 6.19 -38.02
CA GLU A 125 23.11 5.41 -39.22
C GLU A 125 22.06 4.30 -39.06
N LEU A 126 21.72 3.92 -37.82
CA LEU A 126 20.63 2.97 -37.58
C LEU A 126 19.26 3.60 -37.86
N LEU A 127 19.11 4.91 -37.67
CA LEU A 127 17.85 5.61 -37.95
C LEU A 127 17.58 5.66 -39.46
N THR A 128 18.63 5.84 -40.26
CA THR A 128 18.52 5.81 -41.72
C THR A 128 18.29 4.40 -42.26
N ARG A 129 18.89 3.37 -41.64
CA ARG A 129 18.63 1.96 -41.99
C ARG A 129 17.27 1.44 -41.53
N ALA A 130 16.71 1.99 -40.45
CA ALA A 130 15.40 1.58 -39.93
C ALA A 130 14.24 2.12 -40.77
N SER A 131 14.45 3.21 -41.53
CA SER A 131 13.46 3.69 -42.49
C SER A 131 13.41 2.74 -43.70
N PRO A 132 12.24 2.17 -44.05
CA PRO A 132 12.08 1.33 -45.24
C PRO A 132 12.46 2.05 -46.54
N HIS A 133 12.52 3.38 -46.49
CA HIS A 133 12.78 4.24 -47.63
C HIS A 133 14.20 4.84 -47.62
N CYS A 134 15.07 4.44 -46.67
CA CYS A 134 16.46 4.93 -46.56
C CYS A 134 16.60 6.47 -46.61
N VAL A 135 15.60 7.20 -46.10
CA VAL A 135 15.62 8.67 -46.12
C VAL A 135 16.53 9.17 -45.01
N GLU A 136 17.48 10.04 -45.36
CA GLU A 136 18.38 10.65 -44.39
C GLU A 136 17.59 11.50 -43.38
N VAL A 137 17.79 11.23 -42.09
CA VAL A 137 17.15 11.99 -41.02
C VAL A 137 17.58 13.45 -41.09
N GLY A 138 16.62 14.38 -41.19
CA GLY A 138 16.88 15.82 -41.33
C GLY A 138 16.59 16.41 -42.73
N THR A 139 16.39 15.57 -43.75
CA THR A 139 16.00 16.04 -45.11
C THR A 139 14.51 16.37 -45.26
N GLN A 140 13.68 16.00 -44.28
CA GLN A 140 12.23 16.21 -44.31
C GLN A 140 11.79 17.57 -43.77
N THR A 141 12.70 18.37 -43.19
CA THR A 141 12.36 19.69 -42.67
C THR A 141 12.77 20.74 -43.70
N ASP A 142 11.80 21.24 -44.46
CA ASP A 142 12.01 22.31 -45.42
C ASP A 142 12.21 23.66 -44.69
N PHE A 143 13.45 24.11 -44.61
CA PHE A 143 13.80 25.41 -44.01
C PHE A 143 13.60 26.59 -44.99
N SER A 144 13.19 26.36 -46.23
CA SER A 144 13.00 27.45 -47.23
C SER A 144 11.98 28.50 -46.80
N LYS A 145 11.08 28.14 -45.88
CA LYS A 145 10.09 29.06 -45.32
C LYS A 145 10.64 29.97 -44.22
N LEU A 146 11.76 29.61 -43.58
CA LEU A 146 12.37 30.38 -42.48
C LEU A 146 13.31 31.48 -42.99
N GLU A 147 13.93 31.31 -44.17
CA GLU A 147 14.71 32.36 -44.84
C GLU A 147 13.85 33.55 -45.29
N ARG A 148 12.52 33.39 -45.37
CA ARG A 148 11.60 34.47 -45.75
C ARG A 148 11.18 35.36 -44.57
N TYR A 149 11.63 35.07 -43.34
CA TYR A 149 11.32 35.82 -42.11
C TYR A 149 12.56 36.33 -41.36
N LEU A 150 13.77 36.14 -41.93
CA LEU A 150 15.01 36.83 -41.56
C LEU A 150 15.27 37.94 -42.58
#